data_AF-A0A437MIE7-F1
#
_entry.id   AF-A0A437MIE7-F1
#
_cell.length_a   1.000
_cell.length_b   1.000
_cell.length_c   1.000
_cell.angle_alpha   90.00
_cell.angle_beta   90.00
_cell.angle_gamma   90.00
#
_symmetry.space_group_name_H-M   'P 1'
#
loop_
_entity.id
_entity.type
_entity.pdbx_description
1 polymer ?
#
loop_
_entity_poly.entity_id
_entity_poly.type
_entity_poly.pdbx_seq_one_letter_code
_entity_poly.pdbx_strand_id
1 'polypeptide(L)'
;MNLETVVAALTLPGLPAWTGAVALGAIALVALCFVLMPFSIYGLRSRLEGMEAQLDEMQAELRAISARLTSGPPPRAGEVRLSASRAPAESAPSGRQEPRLNWPGHSN
;
A
#
# COMPACT_ATOMS: atom_id res chain seq x y z
N MET A 1 -1.01 -51.87 -5.74
CA MET A 1 -2.37 -51.38 -5.43
C MET A 1 -2.88 -50.68 -6.67
N ASN A 2 -3.99 -51.15 -7.23
CA ASN A 2 -4.54 -50.64 -8.49
C ASN A 2 -5.44 -49.43 -8.23
N LEU A 3 -5.61 -48.54 -9.21
CA LEU A 3 -6.46 -47.34 -9.06
C LEU A 3 -7.91 -47.73 -8.70
N GLU A 4 -8.39 -48.85 -9.22
CA GLU A 4 -9.72 -49.39 -8.90
C GLU A 4 -9.87 -49.81 -7.44
N THR A 5 -8.81 -50.37 -6.84
CA THR A 5 -8.85 -50.73 -5.41
C THR A 5 -8.90 -49.50 -4.52
N VAL A 6 -8.31 -48.38 -4.95
CA VAL A 6 -8.39 -47.10 -4.22
C VAL A 6 -9.79 -46.52 -4.37
N VAL A 7 -10.34 -46.49 -5.58
CA VAL A 7 -11.71 -46.00 -5.83
C VAL A 7 -12.75 -46.81 -5.04
N ALA A 8 -12.65 -48.14 -5.06
CA ALA A 8 -13.57 -49.03 -4.34
C ALA A 8 -13.47 -48.87 -2.81
N ALA A 9 -12.27 -48.57 -2.29
CA ALA A 9 -12.09 -48.30 -0.86
C ALA A 9 -12.67 -46.93 -0.44
N LEU A 10 -12.74 -45.96 -1.36
CA LEU A 10 -13.37 -44.66 -1.12
C LEU A 10 -14.89 -44.67 -1.33
N THR A 11 -15.44 -45.65 -2.02
CA THR A 11 -16.90 -45.82 -2.11
C THR A 11 -17.42 -46.53 -0.86
N LEU A 12 -17.97 -45.78 0.09
CA LEU A 12 -18.72 -46.37 1.22
C LEU A 12 -19.89 -47.23 0.67
N PRO A 13 -20.17 -48.41 1.25
CA PRO A 13 -21.28 -49.25 0.83
C PRO A 13 -22.61 -48.50 1.03
N GLY A 14 -23.19 -48.02 -0.08
CA GLY A 14 -24.41 -47.20 -0.10
C GLY A 14 -24.28 -45.84 -0.79
N LEU A 15 -23.06 -45.40 -1.16
CA LEU A 15 -22.83 -44.14 -1.89
C LEU A 15 -22.55 -44.37 -3.40
N PRO A 16 -22.94 -43.43 -4.28
CA PRO A 16 -22.79 -43.57 -5.72
C PRO A 16 -21.33 -43.79 -6.17
N ALA A 17 -21.12 -44.59 -7.22
CA ALA A 17 -19.78 -44.91 -7.75
C ALA A 17 -18.93 -43.68 -8.16
N TRP A 18 -19.56 -42.55 -8.49
CA TRP A 18 -18.87 -41.30 -8.83
C TRP A 18 -18.20 -40.62 -7.62
N THR A 19 -18.62 -40.95 -6.39
CA THR A 19 -18.10 -40.32 -5.17
C THR A 19 -16.63 -40.62 -4.93
N GLY A 20 -16.17 -41.84 -5.23
CA GLY A 20 -14.76 -42.21 -5.15
C GLY A 20 -13.89 -41.39 -6.11
N ALA A 21 -14.37 -41.15 -7.33
CA ALA A 21 -13.68 -40.31 -8.31
C ALA A 21 -13.61 -38.84 -7.89
N VAL A 22 -14.71 -38.29 -7.35
CA VAL A 22 -14.74 -36.91 -6.83
C VAL A 22 -13.85 -36.76 -5.60
N ALA A 23 -13.86 -37.73 -4.69
CA ALA A 23 -12.98 -37.72 -3.52
C ALA A 23 -11.50 -37.82 -3.92
N LEU A 24 -11.15 -38.66 -4.90
CA LEU A 24 -9.80 -38.70 -5.47
C LEU A 24 -9.40 -37.37 -6.09
N GLY A 25 -10.30 -36.75 -6.87
CA GLY A 25 -10.07 -35.43 -7.45
C GLY A 25 -9.86 -34.35 -6.38
N ALA A 26 -10.66 -34.37 -5.32
CA ALA A 26 -10.52 -33.45 -4.19
C ALA A 26 -9.20 -33.64 -3.43
N ILE A 27 -8.80 -34.90 -3.16
CA ILE A 27 -7.51 -35.21 -2.52
C ILE A 27 -6.34 -34.76 -3.41
N ALA A 28 -6.42 -35.00 -4.73
CA ALA A 28 -5.41 -34.55 -5.68
C ALA A 28 -5.31 -33.02 -5.73
N LEU A 29 -6.44 -32.31 -5.70
CA LEU A 29 -6.48 -30.85 -5.61
C LEU A 29 -5.87 -30.34 -4.30
N VAL A 30 -6.19 -30.96 -3.16
CA VAL A 30 -5.61 -30.60 -1.86
C VAL A 30 -4.10 -30.83 -1.85
N ALA A 31 -3.63 -31.96 -2.39
CA ALA A 31 -2.21 -32.24 -2.53
C ALA A 31 -1.52 -31.22 -3.44
N LEU A 32 -2.14 -30.87 -4.57
CA LEU A 32 -1.64 -29.84 -5.49
C LEU A 32 -1.56 -28.47 -4.81
N CYS A 33 -2.59 -28.08 -4.06
CA CYS A 33 -2.59 -26.89 -3.24
C CYS A 33 -1.50 -26.94 -2.18
N PHE A 34 -1.26 -28.09 -1.54
CA PHE A 34 -0.19 -28.25 -0.55
C PHE A 34 1.21 -28.08 -1.17
N VAL A 35 1.39 -28.53 -2.41
CA VAL A 35 2.63 -28.30 -3.18
C VAL A 35 2.72 -26.85 -3.65
N LEU A 36 1.64 -26.23 -4.10
CA LEU A 36 1.61 -24.82 -4.52
C LEU A 36 1.66 -23.83 -3.34
N MET A 37 1.25 -24.23 -2.14
CA MET A 37 1.22 -23.40 -0.93
C MET A 37 2.62 -22.84 -0.59
N PRO A 38 3.71 -23.63 -0.52
CA PRO A 38 5.04 -23.07 -0.30
C PRO A 38 5.42 -22.11 -1.43
N PHE A 39 5.10 -22.40 -2.70
CA PHE A 39 5.39 -21.47 -3.79
C PHE A 39 4.59 -20.16 -3.68
N SER A 40 3.34 -20.22 -3.20
CA SER A 40 2.51 -19.03 -2.95
C SER A 40 2.99 -18.24 -1.72
N ILE A 41 3.44 -18.92 -0.67
CA ILE A 41 3.93 -18.29 0.57
C ILE A 41 5.31 -17.66 0.36
N TYR A 42 6.24 -18.34 -0.30
CA TYR A 42 7.59 -17.83 -0.55
C TYR A 42 7.64 -16.86 -1.74
N GLY A 43 6.84 -17.09 -2.77
CA GLY A 43 6.80 -16.24 -3.97
C GLY A 43 6.24 -14.85 -3.74
N LEU A 44 5.18 -14.71 -2.93
CA LEU A 44 4.59 -13.41 -2.61
C LEU A 44 5.46 -12.63 -1.62
N ARG A 45 6.05 -13.30 -0.62
CA ARG A 45 6.95 -12.67 0.36
C ARG A 45 8.21 -12.09 -0.28
N SER A 46 8.87 -12.83 -1.17
CA SER A 46 10.03 -12.34 -1.91
C SER A 46 9.71 -11.11 -2.79
N ARG A 47 8.48 -11.04 -3.33
CA ARG A 47 8.04 -9.89 -4.15
C ARG A 47 7.66 -8.69 -3.29
N LEU A 48 7.04 -8.92 -2.14
CA LEU A 48 6.76 -7.89 -1.13
C LEU A 48 8.05 -7.27 -0.61
N GLU A 49 9.05 -8.08 -0.29
CA GLU A 49 10.35 -7.62 0.20
C GLU A 49 11.11 -6.81 -0.87
N GLY A 50 10.99 -7.21 -2.14
CA GLY A 50 11.48 -6.39 -3.27
C GLY A 50 10.70 -5.08 -3.47
N MET A 51 9.39 -5.07 -3.21
CA MET A 51 8.55 -3.87 -3.29
C MET A 51 8.76 -2.93 -2.10
N GLU A 52 9.08 -3.46 -0.91
CA GLU A 52 9.39 -2.67 0.29
C GLU A 52 10.69 -1.89 0.11
N ALA A 53 11.72 -2.52 -0.44
CA ALA A 53 12.96 -1.84 -0.83
C ALA A 53 12.71 -0.74 -1.87
N GLN A 54 11.82 -0.97 -2.85
CA GLN A 54 11.45 0.05 -3.83
C GLN A 54 10.65 1.19 -3.20
N LEU A 55 9.76 0.90 -2.25
CA LEU A 55 8.98 1.92 -1.53
C LEU A 55 9.87 2.83 -0.69
N ASP A 56 10.87 2.27 -0.01
CA ASP A 56 11.83 3.06 0.78
C ASP A 56 12.64 4.01 -0.10
N GLU A 57 13.09 3.56 -1.27
CA GLU A 57 13.80 4.40 -2.24
C GLU A 57 12.89 5.54 -2.74
N MET A 58 11.64 5.22 -3.14
CA MET A 58 10.68 6.24 -3.58
C MET A 58 10.33 7.24 -2.47
N GLN A 59 10.25 6.79 -1.21
CA GLN A 59 10.00 7.66 -0.07
C GLN A 59 11.18 8.58 0.21
N ALA A 60 12.42 8.11 0.02
CA ALA A 60 13.63 8.93 0.12
C ALA A 60 13.65 10.01 -0.97
N GLU A 61 13.31 9.66 -2.21
CA GLU A 61 13.20 10.62 -3.32
C GLU A 61 12.14 11.69 -3.05
N LEU A 62 10.94 11.27 -2.60
CA LEU A 62 9.86 12.20 -2.23
C LEU A 62 10.28 13.15 -1.11
N ARG A 63 11.00 12.64 -0.11
CA ARG A 63 11.54 13.47 0.99
C ARG A 63 12.57 14.47 0.46
N ALA A 64 13.44 14.08 -0.48
CA ALA A 64 14.41 14.97 -1.08
C ALA A 64 13.75 16.05 -1.95
N ILE A 65 12.74 15.70 -2.75
CA ILE A 65 11.96 16.64 -3.57
C ILE A 65 11.19 17.60 -2.66
N SER A 66 10.49 17.07 -1.65
CA SER A 66 9.75 17.87 -0.67
C SER A 66 10.66 18.82 0.10
N ALA A 67 11.84 18.35 0.52
CA ALA A 67 12.83 19.20 1.18
C ALA A 67 13.30 20.33 0.26
N ARG A 68 13.54 20.07 -1.02
CA ARG A 68 13.92 21.12 -2.00
C ARG A 68 12.78 22.12 -2.26
N LEU A 69 11.54 21.66 -2.29
CA LEU A 69 10.36 22.51 -2.47
C LEU A 69 10.06 23.36 -1.22
N THR A 70 10.16 22.77 -0.02
CA THR A 70 10.01 23.48 1.26
C THR A 70 11.16 24.45 1.50
N SER A 71 12.39 24.08 1.15
CA SER A 71 13.58 24.93 1.27
C SER A 71 13.69 25.89 0.10
N GLY A 72 12.55 26.47 -0.33
CA GLY A 72 12.44 27.40 -1.44
C GLY A 72 13.62 28.39 -1.48
N PRO A 73 14.02 28.84 -2.69
CA PRO A 73 15.33 29.45 -2.96
C PRO A 73 15.74 30.41 -1.84
N PRO A 74 16.96 30.26 -1.27
CA PRO A 74 17.38 31.11 -0.16
C PRO A 74 17.19 32.57 -0.59
N PRO A 75 16.60 33.44 0.25
CA PRO A 75 16.45 34.84 -0.09
C PRO A 75 17.85 35.34 -0.48
N ARG A 76 18.00 35.77 -1.74
CA ARG A 76 19.25 36.33 -2.22
C ARG A 76 19.64 37.42 -1.22
N ALA A 77 20.81 37.28 -0.60
CA ALA A 77 21.30 38.22 0.42
C ALA A 77 21.31 39.70 -0.02
N GLY A 78 21.09 39.99 -1.31
CA GLY A 78 20.90 41.33 -1.86
C GLY A 78 19.49 41.93 -1.70
N GLU A 79 18.41 41.13 -1.61
CA GLU A 79 17.02 41.67 -1.55
C GLU A 79 16.63 42.13 -0.14
N VAL A 80 17.13 41.46 0.90
CA VAL A 80 16.88 41.83 2.30
C VAL A 80 17.44 43.23 2.61
N ARG A 81 18.57 43.61 1.98
CA ARG A 81 19.21 44.92 2.19
C ARG A 81 18.46 46.05 1.49
N LEU A 82 17.83 45.81 0.34
CA LEU A 82 16.99 46.81 -0.34
C LEU A 82 15.65 47.03 0.39
N SER A 83 15.05 45.97 0.94
CA SER A 83 13.78 46.05 1.68
C SER A 83 13.96 46.75 3.05
N ALA A 84 15.06 46.45 3.74
CA ALA A 84 15.44 47.16 4.97
C ALA A 84 15.70 48.67 4.75
N SER A 85 16.11 49.06 3.55
CA SER A 85 16.34 50.46 3.19
C SER A 85 15.06 51.24 2.84
N ARG A 86 13.90 50.56 2.71
CA ARG A 86 12.62 51.19 2.29
C ARG A 86 11.65 51.48 3.45
N ALA A 87 11.96 51.08 4.68
CA ALA A 87 11.04 51.27 5.81
C ALA A 87 11.54 52.32 6.82
N PRO A 88 11.12 53.59 6.67
CA PRO A 88 10.90 54.46 7.81
C PRO A 88 9.41 54.81 7.94
N ALA A 89 8.88 54.60 9.14
CA ALA A 89 7.58 55.07 9.65
C ALA A 89 6.31 54.48 9.02
N GLU A 90 5.69 53.50 9.69
CA GLU A 90 4.30 53.65 10.15
C GLU A 90 4.00 52.63 11.25
N SER A 91 3.76 53.16 12.44
CA SER A 91 3.28 52.47 13.63
C SER A 91 1.77 52.25 13.57
N ALA A 92 1.29 51.00 13.58
CA ALA A 92 -0.04 50.65 14.09
C ALA A 92 -0.16 49.13 14.39
N PRO A 93 -0.45 48.71 15.64
CA PRO A 93 -0.83 47.34 15.92
C PRO A 93 -2.33 47.19 15.61
N SER A 94 -2.66 46.92 14.34
CA SER A 94 -4.03 46.57 13.98
C SER A 94 -4.31 45.14 14.45
N GLY A 95 -5.07 45.02 15.53
CA GLY A 95 -5.49 43.76 16.11
C GLY A 95 -6.22 42.86 15.11
N ARG A 96 -5.93 41.56 15.24
CA ARG A 96 -6.84 40.44 15.02
C ARG A 96 -7.79 40.58 13.81
N GLN A 97 -7.36 40.06 12.67
CA GLN A 97 -8.27 39.53 11.65
C GLN A 97 -8.03 38.02 11.52
N GLU A 98 -8.86 37.24 12.21
CA GLU A 98 -9.01 35.81 11.89
C GLU A 98 -9.73 35.69 10.53
N PRO A 99 -9.21 34.89 9.60
CA PRO A 99 -9.91 34.57 8.37
C PRO A 99 -11.10 33.67 8.71
N ARG A 100 -12.32 34.22 8.67
CA ARG A 100 -13.54 33.41 8.78
C ARG A 100 -13.70 32.54 7.53
N LEU A 101 -13.16 31.33 7.57
CA LEU A 101 -13.49 30.26 6.63
C LEU A 101 -14.95 29.83 6.87
N ASN A 102 -15.83 30.26 5.98
CA ASN A 102 -17.20 29.76 5.84
C ASN A 102 -17.13 28.40 5.12
N TRP A 103 -17.33 27.30 5.84
CA TRP A 103 -17.46 25.96 5.25
C TRP A 103 -18.91 25.75 4.75
N PRO A 104 -19.13 25.54 3.44
CA PRO A 104 -20.46 25.24 2.93
C PRO A 104 -20.74 23.76 3.12
N GLY A 105 -21.62 23.41 4.05
CA GLY A 105 -21.95 22.00 4.26
C GLY A 105 -22.97 21.74 5.34
N HIS A 106 -24.17 22.33 5.24
CA HIS A 106 -25.38 21.76 5.86
C HIS A 106 -26.63 22.26 5.13
N SER A 107 -27.18 21.43 4.25
CA SER A 107 -28.62 21.42 3.94
C SER A 107 -29.03 20.00 3.56
N ASN A 108 -29.58 19.31 4.55
CA ASN A 108 -30.57 18.23 4.53
C ASN A 108 -30.43 17.11 3.49
#